data_AF-A0A0G4MK80-F1
#
_entry.id   AF-A0A0G4MK80-F1
#
_cell.length_a   1.000
_cell.length_b   1.000
_cell.length_c   1.000
_cell.angle_alpha   90.00
_cell.angle_beta   90.00
_cell.angle_gamma   90.00
#
_symmetry.space_group_name_H-M   'P 1'
#
loop_
_entity.id
_entity.type
_entity.pdbx_description
1 polymer ?
#
loop_
_entity_poly.entity_id
_entity_poly.type
_entity_poly.pdbx_seq_one_letter_code
_entity_poly.pdbx_strand_id
1 'polypeptide(L)'
;MMSVLIPKAKDPTPVVAATILRAIGELATVGGEDILPYKDKLMPLIIEALQDQSSSLKREAALHALGQMASNSGYVIEPYLEYPELLEILQGI
;
A
#
# COMPACT_ATOMS: atom_id res chain seq x y z
N MET A 1 -10.08 -11.47 5.63
CA MET A 1 -9.87 -10.26 6.44
C MET A 1 -9.50 -9.06 5.56
N MET A 2 -8.56 -9.21 4.61
CA MET A 2 -8.16 -8.14 3.67
C MET A 2 -9.29 -7.62 2.77
N SER A 3 -10.24 -8.47 2.39
CA SER A 3 -11.44 -8.07 1.63
C SER A 3 -12.31 -7.01 2.31
N VAL A 4 -12.23 -6.88 3.64
CA VAL A 4 -12.97 -5.86 4.41
C VAL A 4 -12.17 -4.56 4.54
N LEU A 5 -10.83 -4.66 4.58
CA LEU A 5 -9.94 -3.51 4.77
C LEU A 5 -9.74 -2.71 3.48
N ILE A 6 -9.69 -3.37 2.31
CA ILE A 6 -9.53 -2.71 1.00
C ILE A 6 -10.54 -1.57 0.77
N PRO A 7 -11.86 -1.76 0.94
CA PRO A 7 -12.80 -0.66 0.74
C PRO A 7 -12.69 0.43 1.82
N LYS A 8 -12.24 0.09 3.03
CA LYS A 8 -12.07 1.03 4.15
C LYS A 8 -10.81 1.88 4.05
N ALA A 9 -9.82 1.46 3.25
CA ALA A 9 -8.63 2.27 3.01
C ALA A 9 -8.91 3.50 2.14
N LYS A 10 -10.06 3.53 1.44
CA LYS A 10 -10.56 4.70 0.69
C LYS A 10 -11.49 5.60 1.50
N ASP A 11 -11.47 5.50 2.83
CA ASP A 11 -12.33 6.34 3.67
C ASP A 11 -12.03 7.84 3.43
N PRO A 12 -13.06 8.70 3.35
CA PRO A 12 -12.86 10.14 3.20
C PRO A 12 -12.06 10.75 4.35
N THR A 13 -12.05 10.12 5.52
CA THR A 13 -11.27 10.55 6.69
C THR A 13 -9.82 10.13 6.55
N PRO A 14 -8.85 11.07 6.43
CA PRO A 14 -7.46 10.71 6.18
C PRO A 14 -6.82 9.85 7.27
N VAL A 15 -7.22 10.07 8.52
CA VAL A 15 -6.74 9.28 9.67
C VAL A 15 -7.21 7.84 9.60
N VAL A 16 -8.46 7.60 9.17
CA VAL A 16 -9.01 6.24 9.03
C VAL A 16 -8.29 5.52 7.90
N ALA A 17 -8.19 6.16 6.72
CA ALA A 17 -7.46 5.62 5.58
C ALA A 17 -6.01 5.27 5.93
N ALA A 18 -5.27 6.18 6.58
CA ALA A 18 -3.89 5.95 7.00
C ALA A 18 -3.77 4.78 8.00
N THR A 19 -4.69 4.68 8.96
CA THR A 19 -4.70 3.58 9.93
C THR A 19 -4.94 2.23 9.24
N ILE A 20 -5.87 2.19 8.28
CA ILE A 20 -6.15 0.96 7.51
C ILE A 20 -4.93 0.59 6.65
N LEU A 21 -4.30 1.55 5.97
CA LEU A 21 -3.07 1.32 5.20
C LEU A 21 -1.95 0.74 6.07
N ARG A 22 -1.76 1.30 7.27
CA ARG A 22 -0.78 0.77 8.23
C ARG A 22 -1.12 -0.65 8.66
N ALA A 23 -2.39 -0.94 8.96
CA ALA A 23 -2.84 -2.29 9.28
C ALA A 23 -2.60 -3.28 8.13
N ILE A 24 -2.79 -2.85 6.87
CA ILE A 24 -2.43 -3.66 5.69
C ILE A 24 -0.92 -3.96 5.67
N GLY A 25 -0.09 -2.96 5.95
CA GLY A 25 1.36 -3.15 6.07
C GLY A 25 1.74 -4.16 7.15
N GLU A 26 1.17 -4.04 8.35
CA GLU A 26 1.41 -4.99 9.44
C GLU A 26 0.93 -6.41 9.10
N LEU A 27 -0.21 -6.53 8.40
CA LEU A 27 -0.68 -7.82 7.89
C LEU A 27 0.27 -8.40 6.84
N ALA A 28 0.96 -7.57 6.05
CA ALA A 28 1.98 -8.03 5.12
C ALA A 28 3.21 -8.56 5.85
N THR A 29 3.59 -7.94 6.97
CA THR A 29 4.68 -8.42 7.82
C THR A 29 4.37 -9.79 8.43
N VAL A 30 3.13 -10.03 8.85
CA VAL A 30 2.72 -11.29 9.48
C VAL A 30 2.39 -12.36 8.44
N GLY A 31 1.73 -11.99 7.35
CA GLY A 31 1.25 -12.92 6.32
C GLY A 31 2.29 -13.24 5.25
N GLY A 32 3.32 -12.43 5.06
CA GLY A 32 4.36 -12.65 4.06
C GLY A 32 3.78 -12.90 2.66
N GLU A 33 4.06 -14.08 2.09
CA GLU A 33 3.57 -14.51 0.77
C GLU A 33 2.05 -14.68 0.69
N ASP A 34 1.36 -14.89 1.81
CA ASP A 34 -0.12 -15.02 1.85
C ASP A 34 -0.83 -13.73 1.42
N ILE A 35 -0.10 -12.61 1.32
CA ILE A 35 -0.63 -11.34 0.83
C ILE A 35 -0.62 -11.23 -0.71
N LEU A 36 0.21 -12.03 -1.39
CA LEU A 36 0.40 -11.98 -2.85
C LEU A 36 -0.90 -12.19 -3.65
N PRO A 37 -1.84 -13.08 -3.25
CA PRO A 37 -3.11 -13.24 -3.96
C PRO A 37 -3.96 -11.96 -4.02
N TYR A 38 -3.66 -10.96 -3.20
CA TYR A 38 -4.37 -9.68 -3.15
C TYR A 38 -3.57 -8.51 -3.72
N LYS A 39 -2.34 -8.76 -4.22
CA LYS A 39 -1.43 -7.72 -4.72
C LYS A 39 -2.11 -6.82 -5.77
N ASP A 40 -2.89 -7.41 -6.68
CA ASP A 40 -3.57 -6.69 -7.78
C ASP A 40 -4.62 -5.69 -7.28
N LYS A 41 -5.10 -5.85 -6.04
CA LYS A 41 -6.05 -4.93 -5.39
C LYS A 41 -5.34 -3.96 -4.44
N LEU A 42 -4.27 -4.40 -3.80
CA LEU A 42 -3.52 -3.60 -2.85
C LEU A 42 -2.65 -2.57 -3.55
N MET A 43 -2.00 -2.95 -4.65
CA MET A 43 -1.06 -2.04 -5.30
C MET A 43 -1.70 -0.78 -5.87
N PRO A 44 -2.80 -0.86 -6.65
CA PRO A 44 -3.48 0.34 -7.12
C PRO A 44 -3.93 1.25 -5.97
N LEU A 45 -4.34 0.65 -4.84
CA LEU A 45 -4.78 1.37 -3.67
C LEU A 45 -3.63 2.10 -2.95
N ILE A 46 -2.46 1.46 -2.86
CA ILE A 46 -1.26 2.07 -2.30
C ILE A 46 -0.76 3.19 -3.22
N ILE A 47 -0.72 2.98 -4.53
CA ILE A 47 -0.33 3.99 -5.52
C ILE A 47 -1.23 5.23 -5.43
N GLU A 48 -2.55 5.03 -5.38
CA GLU A 48 -3.52 6.11 -5.21
C GLU A 48 -3.28 6.88 -3.90
N ALA A 49 -2.99 6.18 -2.80
CA ALA A 49 -2.68 6.81 -1.52
C ALA A 49 -1.31 7.52 -1.49
N LEU A 50 -0.32 7.05 -2.25
CA LEU A 50 0.97 7.70 -2.43
C LEU A 50 0.86 8.99 -3.27
N GLN A 51 -0.07 9.01 -4.23
CA GLN A 51 -0.32 10.19 -5.06
C GLN A 51 -1.27 11.21 -4.38
N ASP A 52 -1.89 10.85 -3.25
CA ASP A 52 -2.78 11.74 -2.51
C ASP A 52 -2.01 12.94 -1.91
N GLN A 53 -2.07 14.07 -2.62
CA GLN A 53 -1.42 15.31 -2.19
C GLN A 53 -2.14 16.00 -1.01
N SER A 54 -3.37 15.60 -0.70
CA SER A 54 -4.18 16.24 0.34
C SER A 54 -3.79 15.81 1.77
N SER A 55 -3.07 14.70 1.93
CA SER A 55 -2.71 14.16 3.24
C SER A 55 -1.33 13.52 3.26
N SER A 56 -0.40 14.13 3.98
CA SER A 56 0.92 13.53 4.26
C SER A 56 0.82 12.23 5.05
N LEU A 57 -0.12 12.16 6.01
CA LEU A 57 -0.37 10.96 6.83
C LEU A 57 -0.74 9.73 6.00
N LYS A 58 -1.63 9.88 5.00
CA LYS A 58 -1.96 8.77 4.09
C LYS A 58 -0.76 8.35 3.27
N ARG A 59 0.01 9.32 2.78
CA ARG A 59 1.20 9.09 1.95
C ARG A 59 2.26 8.29 2.70
N GLU A 60 2.57 8.72 3.93
CA GLU A 60 3.52 8.03 4.80
C GLU A 60 3.05 6.61 5.14
N ALA A 61 1.77 6.44 5.48
CA ALA A 61 1.20 5.13 5.76
C ALA A 61 1.22 4.20 4.54
N ALA A 62 0.95 4.72 3.34
CA ALA A 62 1.02 3.98 2.09
C ALA A 62 2.46 3.55 1.79
N LEU A 63 3.43 4.45 1.96
CA LEU A 63 4.85 4.16 1.75
C LEU A 63 5.33 3.08 2.72
N HIS A 64 4.95 3.19 4.00
CA HIS A 64 5.29 2.20 5.00
C HIS A 64 4.67 0.83 4.66
N ALA A 65 3.40 0.81 4.24
CA ALA A 65 2.72 -0.43 3.83
C ALA A 65 3.37 -1.08 2.62
N LEU A 66 3.77 -0.29 1.61
CA LEU A 66 4.51 -0.78 0.44
C LEU A 66 5.85 -1.40 0.84
N GLY A 67 6.62 -0.71 1.68
CA GLY A 67 7.90 -1.21 2.16
C GLY A 67 7.78 -2.52 2.93
N GLN A 68 6.77 -2.64 3.80
CA GLN A 68 6.48 -3.88 4.53
C GLN A 68 6.05 -5.00 3.58
N MET A 69 5.22 -4.71 2.58
CA MET A 69 4.81 -5.70 1.60
C MET A 69 5.98 -6.21 0.78
N ALA A 70 6.79 -5.32 0.21
CA ALA A 70 7.96 -5.69 -0.58
C ALA A 70 8.97 -6.50 0.24
N SER A 71 9.23 -6.09 1.49
CA SER A 71 10.23 -6.74 2.35
C SER A 71 9.82 -8.14 2.81
N ASN A 72 8.52 -8.38 3.03
CA ASN A 72 8.05 -9.63 3.65
C ASN A 72 7.40 -10.61 2.66
N SER A 73 6.95 -10.16 1.48
CA SER A 73 6.26 -11.03 0.50
C SER A 73 7.12 -11.45 -0.69
N GLY A 74 8.35 -10.93 -0.81
CA GLY A 74 9.21 -11.19 -1.98
C GLY A 74 8.82 -10.41 -3.25
N TYR A 75 7.77 -9.59 -3.19
CA TYR A 75 7.29 -8.74 -4.28
C TYR A 75 8.13 -7.46 -4.39
N VAL A 76 9.35 -7.57 -4.94
CA VAL A 76 10.36 -6.49 -4.90
C VAL A 76 10.62 -5.89 -6.27
N ILE A 77 10.75 -6.71 -7.32
CA ILE A 77 11.05 -6.24 -8.68
C ILE A 77 9.76 -6.12 -9.49
N GLU A 78 8.86 -7.09 -9.31
CA GLU A 78 7.56 -7.19 -9.94
C GLU A 78 6.71 -5.92 -9.82
N PRO A 79 6.63 -5.20 -8.67
CA PRO A 79 5.86 -3.96 -8.61
C PRO A 79 6.35 -2.90 -9.60
N TYR A 80 7.66 -2.83 -9.90
CA TYR A 80 8.20 -1.88 -10.88
C TYR A 80 7.96 -2.32 -12.33
N LEU A 81 7.75 -3.61 -12.58
CA LEU A 81 7.40 -4.13 -13.90
C LEU A 81 5.89 -3.98 -14.17
N GLU A 82 5.07 -4.22 -13.16
CA GLU A 82 3.60 -4.14 -13.24
C GLU A 82 3.09 -2.69 -13.15
N TYR A 83 3.79 -1.82 -12.42
CA TYR A 83 3.46 -0.41 -12.23
C TYR A 83 4.69 0.48 -12.44
N PRO A 84 5.11 0.73 -13.70
CA PRO A 84 6.32 1.52 -14.01
C PRO A 84 6.32 2.94 -13.41
N GLU A 85 5.14 3.54 -13.23
CA GLU A 85 4.95 4.85 -12.62
C GLU A 85 5.36 4.89 -11.15
N LEU A 86 5.45 3.74 -10.48
CA LEU A 86 5.80 3.65 -9.06
C LEU A 86 7.16 4.28 -8.78
N LEU A 87 8.13 4.11 -9.68
CA LEU A 87 9.48 4.66 -9.50
C LEU A 87 9.46 6.20 -9.55
N GLU A 88 8.68 6.80 -10.45
CA GLU A 88 8.53 8.25 -10.54
C GLU A 88 7.82 8.81 -9.29
N ILE A 89 6.79 8.12 -8.82
CA ILE A 89 6.05 8.51 -7.60
C ILE A 89 6.99 8.50 -6.39
N LEU A 90 7.81 7.46 -6.24
CA LEU A 90 8.75 7.34 -5.13
C LEU A 90 9.88 8.37 -5.20
N GLN A 91 10.30 8.80 -6.39
CA GLN A 91 11.26 9.90 -6.55
C GLN A 91 10.66 11.26 -6.19
N GLY A 92 9.33 11.42 -6.31
CA GLY A 92 8.60 12.66 -6.06
C GLY A 92 8.08 12.83 -4.63
N ILE A 93 8.37 11.90 -3.72
CA ILE A 93 7.96 11.94 -2.31
C ILE A 93 8.95 12.70 -1.44
#